data_AF-A0A8K0WFY5-F1
#
_entry.id   AF-A0A8K0WFY5-F1
#
_cell.length_a   1.000
_cell.length_b   1.000
_cell.length_c   1.000
_cell.angle_alpha   90.00
_cell.angle_beta   90.00
_cell.angle_gamma   90.00
#
_symmetry.space_group_name_H-M   'P 1'
#
loop_
_entity.id
_entity.type
_entity.pdbx_description
1 polymer ?
#
loop_
_entity_poly.entity_id
_entity_poly.type
_entity_poly.pdbx_seq_one_letter_code
_entity_poly.pdbx_strand_id
1 'polypeptide(L)'
;MDRIKNSILWFLARTRLVSAKHPRNLYNSFILPETRDWFLAKREHSKYIALLARDHPIVWISEKMPHIRFVKWSDLPKLPKSPPYFGAPGWDRNAIGRFRTGGLMVEHKHVQMSIKYSQIENKTRWQKEYLKVLLKPYETKFKPLLSFPPGKRDTNLGYFKSYPKVVSGRYLLYTERIFVTSFGSISTLLELQGTFGPCLHQYTNMERFDAYQRKKAFGDGATALHEEATHHQNCYCMAGWQLECSEPFFLSIQQAIAEMNTWVDGCCYWCRTEYSIRITDGCITLRAWRDLGGCGSPDNHVWQQHWKCLVFGPGELRDPLRIRTLYGELAVTKGL
;
A
#
# COMPACT_ATOMS: atom_id res chain seq x y z
N MET A 1 -4.80 -1.37 37.78
CA MET A 1 -3.64 -1.90 37.02
C MET A 1 -3.11 -3.22 37.58
N ASP A 2 -3.22 -3.48 38.89
CA ASP A 2 -2.65 -4.70 39.51
C ASP A 2 -3.38 -6.01 39.20
N ARG A 3 -4.68 -5.96 38.90
CA ARG A 3 -5.43 -7.15 38.41
C ARG A 3 -4.94 -7.66 37.05
N ILE A 4 -4.51 -6.77 36.16
CA ILE A 4 -4.01 -7.16 34.82
C ILE A 4 -2.62 -7.77 34.94
N LYS A 5 -1.74 -7.19 35.78
CA LYS A 5 -0.42 -7.74 36.05
C LYS A 5 -0.47 -9.12 36.71
N ASN A 6 -1.37 -9.33 37.68
CA ASN A 6 -1.52 -10.62 38.36
C ASN A 6 -2.10 -11.72 37.46
N SER A 7 -3.03 -11.39 36.54
CA SER A 7 -3.52 -12.34 35.54
C SER A 7 -2.44 -12.73 34.52
N ILE A 8 -1.55 -11.81 34.16
CA ILE A 8 -0.42 -12.09 33.24
C ILE A 8 0.62 -13.01 33.93
N LEU A 9 0.97 -12.74 35.19
CA LEU A 9 1.94 -13.54 35.95
C LEU A 9 1.44 -14.97 36.25
N TRP A 10 0.17 -15.12 36.64
CA TRP A 10 -0.43 -16.44 36.89
C TRP A 10 -0.50 -17.29 35.60
N PHE A 11 -0.61 -16.65 34.44
CA PHE A 11 -0.70 -17.33 33.14
C PHE A 11 0.68 -17.69 32.55
N LEU A 12 1.72 -16.88 32.81
CA LEU A 12 3.11 -17.20 32.43
C LEU A 12 3.64 -18.45 33.15
N ALA A 13 3.18 -18.72 34.38
CA ALA A 13 3.51 -19.96 35.09
C ALA A 13 2.88 -21.21 34.44
N ARG A 14 1.69 -21.07 33.83
CA ARG A 14 0.95 -22.18 33.20
C ARG A 14 1.47 -22.53 31.80
N THR A 15 2.05 -21.57 31.08
CA THR A 15 2.59 -21.77 29.72
C THR A 15 3.89 -22.58 29.69
N ARG A 16 4.67 -22.62 30.78
CA ARG A 16 5.85 -23.51 30.89
C ARG A 16 5.50 -25.01 30.98
N LEU A 17 4.27 -25.36 31.37
CA LEU A 17 3.87 -26.76 31.62
C LEU A 17 3.17 -27.46 30.42
N VAL A 18 2.73 -26.73 29.39
CA VAL A 18 1.89 -27.30 28.30
C VAL A 18 2.66 -27.43 26.96
N SER A 19 3.99 -27.41 27.00
CA SER A 19 4.87 -27.31 25.82
C SER A 19 4.89 -28.54 24.89
N ALA A 20 4.18 -29.64 25.18
CA ALA A 20 4.46 -30.91 24.48
C ALA A 20 3.38 -31.43 23.53
N LYS A 21 2.09 -31.03 23.61
CA LYS A 21 1.06 -31.85 22.93
C LYS A 21 0.13 -31.23 21.88
N HIS A 22 -0.16 -29.93 21.77
CA HIS A 22 -0.84 -29.39 20.56
C HIS A 22 -0.77 -27.84 20.50
N PRO A 23 0.14 -27.25 19.69
CA PRO A 23 0.33 -25.79 19.65
C PRO A 23 -0.81 -25.02 18.95
N ARG A 24 -1.76 -25.70 18.28
CA ARG A 24 -2.85 -25.01 17.54
C ARG A 24 -3.85 -24.28 18.45
N ASN A 25 -4.07 -24.77 19.67
CA ASN A 25 -5.14 -24.26 20.54
C ASN A 25 -4.66 -23.17 21.52
N LEU A 26 -3.39 -23.18 21.94
CA LEU A 26 -2.90 -22.28 22.99
C LEU A 26 -2.80 -20.81 22.55
N TYR A 27 -2.43 -20.55 21.29
CA TYR A 27 -2.24 -19.19 20.81
C TYR A 27 -3.55 -18.45 20.53
N ASN A 28 -4.60 -19.19 20.18
CA ASN A 28 -5.91 -18.64 19.81
C ASN A 28 -6.96 -18.80 20.94
N SER A 29 -6.62 -19.45 22.06
CA SER A 29 -7.51 -19.57 23.23
C SER A 29 -7.58 -18.31 24.10
N PHE A 30 -6.84 -17.25 23.75
CA PHE A 30 -6.97 -15.95 24.39
C PHE A 30 -8.25 -15.29 23.90
N ILE A 31 -9.36 -15.57 24.58
CA ILE A 31 -10.66 -14.96 24.33
C ILE A 31 -10.55 -13.45 24.57
N LEU A 32 -10.86 -12.65 23.55
CA LEU A 32 -11.00 -11.20 23.70
C LEU A 32 -12.15 -10.93 24.69
N PRO A 33 -11.93 -10.13 25.75
CA PRO A 33 -13.03 -9.75 26.63
C PRO A 33 -14.11 -9.02 25.83
N GLU A 34 -15.36 -9.51 25.88
CA GLU A 34 -16.53 -8.77 25.40
C GLU A 34 -16.75 -7.56 26.33
N THR A 35 -16.01 -6.49 26.06
CA THR A 35 -16.05 -5.25 26.83
C THR A 35 -16.39 -4.09 25.90
N ARG A 36 -16.91 -3.01 26.49
CA ARG A 36 -17.33 -1.78 25.79
C ARG A 36 -16.21 -1.16 24.93
N ASP A 37 -14.95 -1.49 25.25
CA ASP A 37 -13.74 -1.06 24.54
C ASP A 37 -13.10 -2.17 23.68
N TRP A 38 -13.92 -2.98 23.00
CA TRP A 38 -13.47 -4.11 22.19
C TRP A 38 -12.36 -3.74 21.18
N PHE A 39 -12.38 -2.52 20.63
CA PHE A 39 -11.37 -2.03 19.69
C PHE A 39 -9.99 -1.86 20.35
N LEU A 40 -9.94 -1.29 21.55
CA LEU A 40 -8.69 -1.13 22.30
C LEU A 40 -8.16 -2.50 22.74
N ALA A 41 -9.05 -3.35 23.25
CA ALA A 41 -8.72 -4.72 23.61
C ALA A 41 -8.18 -5.50 22.39
N LYS A 42 -8.80 -5.34 21.21
CA LYS A 42 -8.32 -5.95 19.96
C LYS A 42 -6.92 -5.46 19.59
N ARG A 43 -6.66 -4.15 19.62
CA ARG A 43 -5.37 -3.58 19.21
C ARG A 43 -4.23 -4.05 20.12
N GLU A 44 -4.46 -4.02 21.43
CA GLU A 44 -3.48 -4.52 22.40
C GLU A 44 -3.27 -6.03 22.25
N HIS A 45 -4.35 -6.78 22.03
CA HIS A 45 -4.26 -8.21 21.75
C HIS A 45 -3.47 -8.52 20.48
N SER A 46 -3.68 -7.78 19.38
CA SER A 46 -2.91 -7.94 18.15
C SER A 46 -1.42 -7.67 18.36
N LYS A 47 -1.07 -6.65 19.17
CA LYS A 47 0.34 -6.37 19.52
C LYS A 47 0.95 -7.50 20.33
N TYR A 48 0.23 -8.02 21.32
CA TYR A 48 0.67 -9.16 22.11
C TYR A 48 0.91 -10.41 21.23
N ILE A 49 -0.04 -10.75 20.37
CA ILE A 49 0.11 -11.86 19.43
C ILE A 49 1.28 -11.61 18.47
N ALA A 50 1.51 -10.37 18.03
CA ALA A 50 2.67 -10.00 17.22
C ALA A 50 4.00 -10.30 17.90
N LEU A 51 4.11 -10.06 19.20
CA LEU A 51 5.30 -10.43 19.97
C LEU A 51 5.50 -11.95 20.00
N LEU A 52 4.43 -12.72 20.24
CA LEU A 52 4.51 -14.19 20.23
C LEU A 52 4.86 -14.75 18.85
N ALA A 53 4.28 -14.19 17.80
CA ALA A 53 4.49 -14.66 16.44
C ALA A 53 5.86 -14.23 15.89
N ARG A 54 6.45 -13.12 16.36
CA ARG A 54 7.65 -12.50 15.77
C ARG A 54 8.78 -13.51 15.59
N ASP A 55 9.07 -14.27 16.64
CA ASP A 55 10.23 -15.16 16.70
C ASP A 55 9.91 -16.57 16.16
N HIS A 56 8.70 -16.75 15.64
CA HIS A 56 8.22 -18.03 15.14
C HIS A 56 8.09 -17.99 13.60
N PRO A 57 9.02 -18.60 12.85
CA PRO A 57 9.13 -18.39 11.41
C PRO A 57 8.06 -19.13 10.59
N ILE A 58 7.39 -20.12 11.17
CA ILE A 58 6.34 -20.91 10.50
C ILE A 58 4.93 -20.36 10.70
N VAL A 59 4.79 -19.15 11.27
CA VAL A 59 3.49 -18.52 11.50
C VAL A 59 3.44 -17.05 11.06
N TRP A 60 2.24 -16.53 10.85
CA TRP A 60 1.95 -15.12 10.57
C TRP A 60 0.63 -14.70 11.22
N ILE A 61 0.39 -13.39 11.33
CA ILE A 61 -0.83 -12.85 11.94
C ILE A 61 -1.78 -12.36 10.87
N SER A 62 -3.02 -12.83 10.95
CA SER A 62 -4.10 -12.46 10.04
C SER A 62 -4.57 -11.02 10.23
N GLU A 63 -4.79 -10.32 9.11
CA GLU A 63 -5.29 -8.93 9.12
C GLU A 63 -6.78 -8.84 9.48
N LYS A 64 -7.59 -9.81 9.05
CA LYS A 64 -9.04 -9.79 9.28
C LYS A 64 -9.38 -9.99 10.76
N MET A 65 -8.63 -10.88 11.40
CA MET A 65 -8.76 -11.24 12.81
C MET A 65 -7.36 -11.54 13.35
N PRO A 66 -7.00 -11.05 14.56
CA PRO A 66 -5.68 -11.20 15.14
C PRO A 66 -5.45 -12.64 15.62
N HIS A 67 -5.33 -13.56 14.68
CA HIS A 67 -5.05 -14.97 14.94
C HIS A 67 -3.70 -15.33 14.36
N ILE A 68 -3.00 -16.21 15.06
CA ILE A 68 -1.80 -16.85 14.54
C ILE A 68 -2.22 -17.92 13.52
N ARG A 69 -1.64 -17.83 12.32
CA ARG A 69 -1.83 -18.77 11.22
C ARG A 69 -0.51 -19.46 10.93
N PHE A 70 -0.53 -20.78 10.74
CA PHE A 70 0.60 -21.48 10.17
C PHE A 70 0.75 -21.13 8.70
N VAL A 71 1.99 -20.96 8.26
CA VAL A 71 2.33 -20.66 6.87
C VAL A 71 1.99 -21.85 5.99
N LYS A 72 1.31 -21.58 4.88
CA LYS A 72 0.96 -22.56 3.86
C LYS A 72 1.45 -22.10 2.49
N TRP A 73 1.58 -23.04 1.55
CA TRP A 73 1.84 -22.72 0.14
C TRP A 73 0.75 -21.84 -0.46
N SER A 74 -0.50 -22.00 -0.01
CA SER A 74 -1.63 -21.16 -0.42
C SER A 74 -1.51 -19.69 0.02
N ASP A 75 -0.59 -19.39 0.96
CA ASP A 75 -0.35 -18.04 1.46
C ASP A 75 0.64 -17.26 0.57
N LEU A 76 1.23 -17.89 -0.46
CA LEU A 76 2.07 -17.17 -1.42
C LEU A 76 1.26 -16.15 -2.23
N PRO A 77 1.91 -15.06 -2.67
CA PRO A 77 1.26 -14.07 -3.52
C PRO A 77 0.77 -14.74 -4.80
N LYS A 78 -0.53 -14.64 -5.05
CA LYS A 78 -1.17 -15.10 -6.28
C LYS A 78 -1.09 -13.97 -7.31
N LEU A 79 0.11 -13.72 -7.81
CA LEU A 79 0.33 -12.69 -8.83
C LEU A 79 -0.45 -13.07 -10.10
N PRO A 80 -1.39 -12.22 -10.57
CA PRO A 80 -2.14 -12.48 -11.78
C PRO A 80 -1.21 -12.55 -12.99
N LYS A 81 -1.37 -13.59 -13.83
CA LYS A 81 -0.60 -13.72 -15.08
C LYS A 81 -1.21 -12.91 -16.22
N SER A 82 -2.50 -12.58 -16.11
CA SER A 82 -3.25 -11.83 -17.10
C SER A 82 -3.09 -10.31 -16.90
N PRO A 83 -3.29 -9.51 -17.95
CA PRO A 83 -3.43 -8.06 -17.83
C PRO A 83 -4.59 -7.66 -16.87
N PRO A 84 -4.48 -6.54 -16.15
CA PRO A 84 -5.51 -6.07 -15.22
C PRO A 84 -6.70 -5.44 -15.95
N TYR A 85 -7.72 -6.25 -16.23
CA TYR A 85 -9.04 -5.81 -16.68
C TYR A 85 -10.15 -6.55 -15.93
N PHE A 86 -11.35 -5.98 -15.92
CA PHE A 86 -12.47 -6.54 -15.18
C PHE A 86 -12.86 -7.92 -15.70
N GLY A 87 -12.93 -8.91 -14.81
CA GLY A 87 -13.23 -10.30 -15.16
C GLY A 87 -12.03 -11.14 -15.59
N ALA A 88 -10.82 -10.57 -15.68
CA ALA A 88 -9.62 -11.34 -15.96
C ALA A 88 -9.29 -12.32 -14.80
N PRO A 89 -8.79 -13.54 -15.07
CA PRO A 89 -8.40 -14.47 -14.01
C PRO A 89 -7.37 -13.86 -13.05
N GLY A 90 -7.68 -13.82 -11.76
CA GLY A 90 -6.83 -13.21 -10.72
C GLY A 90 -7.08 -11.72 -10.46
N TRP A 91 -7.97 -11.08 -11.22
CA TRP A 91 -8.32 -9.67 -11.08
C TRP A 91 -9.78 -9.49 -10.66
N ASP A 92 -10.02 -9.42 -9.35
CA ASP A 92 -11.30 -8.96 -8.82
C ASP A 92 -11.41 -7.43 -8.86
N ARG A 93 -12.63 -6.91 -8.63
CA ARG A 93 -12.91 -5.46 -8.64
C ARG A 93 -11.97 -4.67 -7.71
N ASN A 94 -11.69 -5.22 -6.53
CA ASN A 94 -10.85 -4.56 -5.53
C ASN A 94 -9.37 -4.61 -5.92
N ALA A 95 -8.89 -5.72 -6.49
CA ALA A 95 -7.53 -5.87 -6.99
C ALA A 95 -7.27 -4.88 -8.15
N ILE A 96 -8.23 -4.71 -9.05
CA ILE A 96 -8.14 -3.73 -10.14
C ILE A 96 -8.17 -2.31 -9.58
N GLY A 97 -9.07 -2.01 -8.65
CA GLY A 97 -9.14 -0.71 -7.98
C GLY A 97 -7.82 -0.34 -7.33
N ARG A 98 -7.28 -1.24 -6.48
CA ARG A 98 -5.96 -1.08 -5.85
C ARG A 98 -4.84 -0.98 -6.88
N PHE A 99 -4.89 -1.75 -7.96
CA PHE A 99 -3.91 -1.65 -9.03
C PHE A 99 -3.94 -0.28 -9.69
N ARG A 100 -5.11 0.30 -9.92
CA ARG A 100 -5.22 1.63 -10.53
C ARG A 100 -4.69 2.73 -9.61
N THR A 101 -5.14 2.75 -8.36
CA THR A 101 -4.82 3.82 -7.41
C THR A 101 -3.42 3.76 -6.80
N GLY A 102 -2.60 2.74 -7.08
CA GLY A 102 -1.24 2.68 -6.54
C GLY A 102 -0.53 1.34 -6.68
N GLY A 103 -1.25 0.24 -6.86
CA GLY A 103 -0.64 -1.07 -7.11
C GLY A 103 0.02 -1.69 -5.89
N LEU A 104 -0.62 -1.64 -4.72
CA LEU A 104 -0.24 -2.57 -3.65
C LEU A 104 -0.79 -3.97 -3.98
N MET A 105 0.06 -4.81 -4.58
CA MET A 105 -0.21 -6.22 -4.86
C MET A 105 0.35 -7.16 -3.78
N VAL A 106 0.57 -6.61 -2.60
CA VAL A 106 1.19 -7.27 -1.45
C VAL A 106 0.17 -7.23 -0.31
N GLU A 107 0.06 -8.32 0.44
CA GLU A 107 -0.73 -8.42 1.68
C GLU A 107 0.22 -8.39 2.89
N HIS A 108 -0.27 -8.06 4.07
CA HIS A 108 0.58 -7.94 5.25
C HIS A 108 1.29 -9.26 5.62
N LYS A 109 0.65 -10.40 5.34
CA LYS A 109 1.28 -11.71 5.54
C LYS A 109 2.55 -11.86 4.70
N HIS A 110 2.59 -11.33 3.47
CA HIS A 110 3.79 -11.36 2.62
C HIS A 110 4.90 -10.49 3.22
N VAL A 111 4.56 -9.33 3.80
CA VAL A 111 5.51 -8.46 4.54
C VAL A 111 6.11 -9.20 5.73
N GLN A 112 5.27 -9.76 6.61
CA GLN A 112 5.70 -10.52 7.78
C GLN A 112 6.63 -11.67 7.39
N MET A 113 6.22 -12.46 6.40
CA MET A 113 6.97 -13.65 5.97
C MET A 113 8.30 -13.32 5.31
N SER A 114 8.34 -12.27 4.48
CA SER A 114 9.57 -11.85 3.81
C SER A 114 10.62 -11.41 4.82
N ILE A 115 10.21 -10.64 5.84
CA ILE A 115 11.12 -10.14 6.87
C ILE A 115 11.62 -11.31 7.73
N LYS A 116 10.72 -12.15 8.24
CA LYS A 116 11.10 -13.32 9.04
C LYS A 116 12.09 -14.21 8.30
N TYR A 117 11.76 -14.58 7.07
CA TYR A 117 12.65 -15.42 6.29
C TYR A 117 13.92 -14.71 5.86
N SER A 118 13.97 -13.38 5.75
CA SER A 118 15.24 -12.69 5.47
C SER A 118 16.23 -12.76 6.64
N GLN A 119 15.72 -12.77 7.88
CA GLN A 119 16.52 -12.67 9.11
C GLN A 119 17.04 -14.02 9.63
N ILE A 120 16.49 -15.14 9.17
CA ILE A 120 16.96 -16.48 9.56
C ILE A 120 18.31 -16.75 8.90
N GLU A 121 19.35 -17.06 9.68
CA GLU A 121 20.66 -17.45 9.13
C GLU A 121 20.56 -18.77 8.35
N ASN A 122 20.13 -19.84 9.03
CA ASN A 122 20.05 -21.19 8.48
C ASN A 122 18.65 -21.52 7.94
N LYS A 123 18.33 -20.97 6.77
CA LYS A 123 17.04 -21.18 6.10
C LYS A 123 16.92 -22.60 5.55
N THR A 124 15.78 -23.25 5.78
CA THR A 124 15.44 -24.51 5.10
C THR A 124 15.28 -24.28 3.60
N ARG A 125 15.39 -25.34 2.78
CA ARG A 125 15.12 -25.27 1.33
C ARG A 125 13.76 -24.63 1.04
N TRP A 126 12.75 -25.02 1.80
CA TRP A 126 11.40 -24.49 1.67
C TRP A 126 11.34 -22.98 1.97
N GLN A 127 11.99 -22.50 3.02
CA GLN A 127 12.04 -21.07 3.35
C GLN A 127 12.78 -20.24 2.29
N LYS A 128 13.86 -20.79 1.71
CA LYS A 128 14.60 -20.15 0.61
C LYS A 128 13.71 -19.97 -0.62
N GLU A 129 13.02 -21.02 -1.06
CA GLU A 129 12.11 -20.94 -2.21
C GLU A 129 10.92 -20.00 -1.93
N TYR A 130 10.37 -20.05 -0.72
CA TYR A 130 9.26 -19.18 -0.33
C TYR A 130 9.69 -17.70 -0.38
N LEU A 131 10.83 -17.36 0.21
CA LEU A 131 11.37 -15.99 0.18
C LEU A 131 11.67 -15.54 -1.25
N LYS A 132 12.23 -16.42 -2.08
CA LYS A 132 12.49 -16.15 -3.50
C LYS A 132 11.21 -15.77 -4.25
N VAL A 133 10.10 -16.44 -3.98
CA VAL A 133 8.80 -16.10 -4.59
C VAL A 133 8.25 -14.78 -4.04
N LEU A 134 8.36 -14.54 -2.73
CA LEU A 134 7.89 -13.30 -2.11
C LEU A 134 8.62 -12.06 -2.62
N LEU A 135 9.92 -12.18 -2.89
CA LEU A 135 10.76 -11.10 -3.38
C LEU A 135 10.92 -11.08 -4.91
N LYS A 136 10.18 -11.93 -5.62
CA LYS A 136 10.24 -11.99 -7.08
C LYS A 136 9.65 -10.71 -7.69
N PRO A 137 10.36 -10.04 -8.62
CA PRO A 137 9.78 -8.95 -9.38
C PRO A 137 8.53 -9.38 -10.15
N TYR A 138 7.59 -8.46 -10.30
CA TYR A 138 6.38 -8.66 -11.08
C TYR A 138 6.29 -7.65 -12.20
N GLU A 139 5.92 -8.10 -13.39
CA GLU A 139 5.77 -7.25 -14.57
C GLU A 139 4.46 -7.60 -15.27
N THR A 140 3.74 -6.58 -15.74
CA THR A 140 2.54 -6.78 -16.55
C THR A 140 2.29 -5.61 -17.50
N LYS A 141 1.57 -5.89 -18.57
CA LYS A 141 1.03 -4.88 -19.47
C LYS A 141 -0.43 -4.65 -19.14
N PHE A 142 -0.91 -3.43 -19.30
CA PHE A 142 -2.30 -3.10 -19.05
C PHE A 142 -2.82 -2.06 -20.02
N LYS A 143 -4.14 -2.03 -20.21
CA LYS A 143 -4.79 -0.89 -20.87
C LYS A 143 -5.17 0.11 -19.78
N PRO A 144 -4.58 1.32 -19.77
CA PRO A 144 -5.02 2.33 -18.82
C PRO A 144 -6.49 2.66 -19.14
N LEU A 145 -7.37 2.60 -18.14
CA LEU A 145 -8.72 3.12 -18.31
C LEU A 145 -8.64 4.64 -18.35
N LEU A 146 -8.39 5.16 -19.54
CA LEU A 146 -8.50 6.57 -19.84
C LEU A 146 -9.86 6.72 -20.54
N SER A 147 -10.68 7.68 -20.13
CA SER A 147 -11.91 7.96 -20.86
C SER A 147 -11.55 8.72 -22.13
N PHE A 148 -12.07 8.29 -23.27
CA PHE A 148 -11.79 8.92 -24.56
C PHE A 148 -13.05 9.56 -25.14
N PRO A 149 -12.89 10.67 -25.90
CA PRO A 149 -13.94 11.13 -26.79
C PRO A 149 -14.37 10.01 -27.76
N PRO A 150 -15.65 9.96 -28.15
CA PRO A 150 -16.15 9.02 -29.15
C PRO A 150 -15.32 9.06 -30.44
N GLY A 151 -14.95 7.91 -31.00
CA GLY A 151 -14.30 7.79 -32.31
C GLY A 151 -12.77 7.69 -32.31
N LYS A 152 -12.08 7.86 -31.16
CA LYS A 152 -10.64 7.58 -31.07
C LYS A 152 -10.40 6.12 -30.64
N ARG A 153 -9.51 5.41 -31.36
CA ARG A 153 -9.09 4.05 -30.97
C ARG A 153 -8.12 4.15 -29.80
N ASP A 154 -8.37 3.36 -28.76
CA ASP A 154 -7.45 3.21 -27.64
C ASP A 154 -6.24 2.36 -28.05
N THR A 155 -5.16 3.04 -28.43
CA THR A 155 -3.84 2.44 -28.66
C THR A 155 -2.93 2.57 -27.44
N ASN A 156 -3.44 3.09 -26.32
CA ASN A 156 -2.61 3.36 -25.15
C ASN A 156 -2.22 2.06 -24.47
N LEU A 157 -0.96 2.00 -24.04
CA LEU A 157 -0.40 0.83 -23.40
C LEU A 157 0.30 1.25 -22.12
N GLY A 158 -0.13 0.61 -21.04
CA GLY A 158 0.49 0.71 -19.73
C GLY A 158 1.46 -0.44 -19.52
N TYR A 159 2.60 -0.14 -18.89
CA TYR A 159 3.53 -1.13 -18.36
C TYR A 159 3.65 -0.91 -16.87
N PHE A 160 3.63 -2.00 -16.11
CA PHE A 160 3.82 -1.98 -14.67
C PHE A 160 4.91 -2.95 -14.29
N LYS A 161 5.82 -2.49 -13.42
CA LYS A 161 6.83 -3.32 -12.79
C LYS A 161 6.83 -3.10 -11.29
N SER A 162 7.09 -4.14 -10.51
CA SER A 162 7.27 -4.05 -9.07
C SER A 162 8.45 -4.88 -8.60
N TYR A 163 9.18 -4.32 -7.63
CA TYR A 163 10.44 -4.85 -7.13
C TYR A 163 10.42 -4.80 -5.60
N PRO A 164 9.92 -5.86 -4.95
CA PRO A 164 9.96 -5.99 -3.50
C PRO A 164 11.39 -6.26 -2.99
N LYS A 165 11.72 -5.71 -1.83
CA LYS A 165 13.02 -5.87 -1.17
C LYS A 165 12.86 -5.85 0.34
N VAL A 166 13.71 -6.56 1.07
CA VAL A 166 13.83 -6.39 2.53
C VAL A 166 15.16 -5.75 2.85
N VAL A 167 15.12 -4.64 3.60
CA VAL A 167 16.31 -3.90 4.04
C VAL A 167 16.17 -3.61 5.53
N SER A 168 17.14 -4.08 6.33
CA SER A 168 17.20 -3.82 7.78
C SER A 168 15.88 -4.09 8.52
N GLY A 169 15.24 -5.23 8.22
CA GLY A 169 13.96 -5.63 8.84
C GLY A 169 12.73 -4.85 8.35
N ARG A 170 12.86 -4.08 7.27
CA ARG A 170 11.76 -3.35 6.62
C ARG A 170 11.46 -3.92 5.24
N TYR A 171 10.18 -4.03 4.91
CA TYR A 171 9.77 -4.41 3.56
C TYR A 171 9.57 -3.16 2.71
N LEU A 172 10.38 -3.03 1.68
CA LEU A 172 10.33 -1.93 0.73
C LEU A 172 9.79 -2.41 -0.61
N LEU A 173 9.02 -1.55 -1.27
CA LEU A 173 8.47 -1.82 -2.59
C LEU A 173 8.78 -0.65 -3.52
N TYR A 174 9.54 -0.94 -4.57
CA TYR A 174 9.65 -0.05 -5.73
C TYR A 174 8.63 -0.47 -6.79
N THR A 175 7.95 0.50 -7.40
CA THR A 175 7.10 0.27 -8.57
C THR A 175 7.38 1.29 -9.65
N GLU A 176 7.36 0.83 -10.90
CA GLU A 176 7.44 1.68 -12.09
C GLU A 176 6.18 1.50 -12.93
N ARG A 177 5.58 2.61 -13.34
CA ARG A 177 4.45 2.68 -14.26
C ARG A 177 4.83 3.52 -15.44
N ILE A 178 4.65 2.96 -16.63
CA ILE A 178 4.86 3.68 -17.88
C ILE A 178 3.53 3.69 -18.62
N PHE A 179 3.06 4.88 -18.97
CA PHE A 179 1.87 5.09 -19.78
C PHE A 179 2.35 5.62 -21.13
N VAL A 180 2.30 4.77 -22.15
CA VAL A 180 2.57 5.17 -23.53
C VAL A 180 1.27 5.69 -24.10
N THR A 181 1.27 6.94 -24.53
CA THR A 181 0.12 7.60 -25.09
C THR A 181 0.39 8.07 -26.51
N SER A 182 -0.61 7.98 -27.37
CA SER A 182 -0.55 8.48 -28.75
C SER A 182 -0.92 9.97 -28.87
N PHE A 183 -1.05 10.68 -27.74
CA PHE A 183 -1.49 12.08 -27.75
C PHE A 183 -0.34 13.02 -28.12
N GLY A 184 -0.61 13.94 -29.04
CA GLY A 184 0.29 15.03 -29.41
C GLY A 184 0.32 16.19 -28.42
N SER A 185 -0.37 16.11 -27.28
CA SER A 185 -0.38 17.15 -26.24
C SER A 185 -0.61 16.56 -24.85
N ILE A 186 0.20 17.03 -23.90
CA ILE A 186 0.14 16.66 -22.48
C ILE A 186 -1.08 17.26 -21.77
N SER A 187 -1.71 18.32 -22.31
CA SER A 187 -2.95 18.88 -21.75
C SER A 187 -4.09 17.86 -21.76
N THR A 188 -4.15 17.01 -22.79
CA THR A 188 -5.11 15.91 -22.85
C THR A 188 -4.88 14.91 -21.72
N LEU A 189 -3.68 14.79 -21.16
CA LEU A 189 -3.35 13.79 -20.15
C LEU A 189 -3.98 14.03 -18.78
N LEU A 190 -4.19 15.29 -18.41
CA LEU A 190 -5.00 15.65 -17.25
C LEU A 190 -6.50 15.49 -17.53
N GLU A 191 -6.92 15.69 -18.78
CA GLU A 191 -8.30 15.44 -19.23
C GLU A 191 -8.63 13.94 -19.34
N LEU A 192 -7.65 13.04 -19.37
CA LEU A 192 -7.85 11.62 -19.70
C LEU A 192 -8.64 10.81 -18.66
N GLN A 193 -9.16 11.42 -17.60
CA GLN A 193 -10.06 10.82 -16.60
C GLN A 193 -9.56 9.50 -15.95
N GLY A 194 -8.30 9.12 -16.21
CA GLY A 194 -7.78 7.84 -15.80
C GLY A 194 -7.35 7.84 -14.35
N THR A 195 -7.43 6.67 -13.73
CA THR A 195 -7.02 6.48 -12.34
C THR A 195 -5.61 5.92 -12.24
N PHE A 196 -4.65 6.78 -11.86
CA PHE A 196 -3.29 6.36 -11.54
C PHE A 196 -2.69 7.20 -10.41
N GLY A 197 -1.78 6.63 -9.64
CA GLY A 197 -1.11 7.37 -8.58
C GLY A 197 0.00 6.58 -7.89
N PRO A 198 0.83 7.25 -7.09
CA PRO A 198 1.86 6.60 -6.30
C PRO A 198 1.31 5.83 -5.10
N CYS A 199 0.11 6.12 -4.59
CA CYS A 199 -0.50 5.41 -3.46
C CYS A 199 -2.01 5.65 -3.35
N LEU A 200 -2.68 4.94 -2.43
CA LEU A 200 -4.12 5.09 -2.20
C LEU A 200 -4.56 6.50 -1.73
N HIS A 201 -3.63 7.34 -1.24
CA HIS A 201 -3.94 8.72 -0.84
C HIS A 201 -3.76 9.72 -1.98
N GLN A 202 -2.79 9.47 -2.86
CA GLN A 202 -2.38 10.34 -3.96
C GLN A 202 -2.56 9.59 -5.28
N TYR A 203 -3.67 9.89 -5.95
CA TYR A 203 -3.97 9.37 -7.27
C TYR A 203 -4.89 10.33 -8.04
N THR A 204 -4.89 10.22 -9.36
CA THR A 204 -5.79 10.93 -10.25
C THR A 204 -7.16 10.25 -10.25
N ASN A 205 -8.24 11.00 -10.08
CA ASN A 205 -9.55 10.66 -10.64
C ASN A 205 -10.26 11.97 -11.00
N MET A 206 -11.31 11.87 -11.79
CA MET A 206 -12.07 13.03 -12.26
C MET A 206 -12.57 13.90 -11.10
N GLU A 207 -13.19 13.30 -10.09
CA GLU A 207 -13.74 14.02 -8.93
C GLU A 207 -12.67 14.80 -8.15
N ARG A 208 -11.49 14.20 -7.93
CA ARG A 208 -10.34 14.81 -7.26
C ARG A 208 -9.73 15.93 -8.09
N PHE A 209 -9.65 15.74 -9.40
CA PHE A 209 -9.13 16.76 -10.30
C PHE A 209 -10.08 17.95 -10.38
N ASP A 210 -11.39 17.71 -10.51
CA ASP A 210 -12.41 18.76 -10.52
C ASP A 210 -12.41 19.55 -9.21
N ALA A 211 -12.31 18.85 -8.07
CA ALA A 211 -12.19 19.51 -6.76
C ALA A 211 -10.92 20.38 -6.68
N TYR A 212 -9.78 19.85 -7.13
CA TYR A 212 -8.53 20.60 -7.21
C TYR A 212 -8.65 21.85 -8.11
N GLN A 213 -9.27 21.74 -9.28
CA GLN A 213 -9.48 22.88 -10.18
C GLN A 213 -10.42 23.93 -9.57
N ARG A 214 -11.51 23.51 -8.93
CA ARG A 214 -12.42 24.44 -8.23
C ARG A 214 -11.70 25.20 -7.12
N LYS A 215 -10.91 24.50 -6.29
CA LYS A 215 -10.11 25.12 -5.23
C LYS A 215 -9.12 26.14 -5.81
N LYS A 216 -8.45 25.81 -6.92
CA LYS A 216 -7.54 26.72 -7.63
C LYS A 216 -8.26 27.95 -8.19
N ALA A 217 -9.49 27.80 -8.69
CA ALA A 217 -10.26 28.89 -9.31
C ALA A 217 -10.93 29.81 -8.29
N PHE A 218 -11.41 29.29 -7.17
CA PHE A 218 -12.29 30.00 -6.24
C PHE A 218 -11.75 30.12 -4.81
N GLY A 219 -10.55 29.57 -4.54
CA GLY A 219 -9.96 29.51 -3.20
C GLY A 219 -10.61 28.45 -2.29
N ASP A 220 -10.16 28.40 -1.03
CA ASP A 220 -10.55 27.38 -0.05
C ASP A 220 -12.05 27.41 0.33
N GLY A 221 -12.74 28.52 0.09
CA GLY A 221 -14.16 28.69 0.43
C GLY A 221 -15.14 27.95 -0.48
N ALA A 222 -14.73 27.54 -1.69
CA ALA A 222 -15.63 26.93 -2.67
C ALA A 222 -15.85 25.42 -2.48
N THR A 223 -14.96 24.73 -1.76
CA THR A 223 -15.09 23.29 -1.47
C THR A 223 -16.16 22.98 -0.42
N ALA A 224 -16.41 23.90 0.52
CA ALA A 224 -17.38 23.71 1.61
C ALA A 224 -18.83 23.49 1.12
N LEU A 225 -19.23 24.13 0.01
CA LEU A 225 -20.60 24.04 -0.51
C LEU A 225 -20.92 22.70 -1.21
N HIS A 226 -19.92 21.90 -1.59
CA HIS A 226 -20.14 20.60 -2.24
C HIS A 226 -20.06 19.41 -1.26
N GLU A 227 -19.33 19.58 -0.15
CA GLU A 227 -19.26 18.59 0.92
C GLU A 227 -20.63 18.41 1.61
N GLU A 228 -21.43 19.49 1.73
CA GLU A 228 -22.81 19.39 2.23
C GLU A 228 -23.77 18.69 1.24
N ALA A 229 -23.60 18.87 -0.06
CA ALA A 229 -24.50 18.32 -1.08
C ALA A 229 -24.28 16.81 -1.36
N THR A 230 -23.08 16.29 -1.15
CA THR A 230 -22.73 14.88 -1.44
C THR A 230 -22.94 13.93 -0.25
N HIS A 231 -23.39 14.45 0.89
CA HIS A 231 -23.55 13.68 2.12
C HIS A 231 -24.75 12.71 2.11
N HIS A 232 -25.64 12.79 1.12
CA HIS A 232 -26.94 12.11 1.12
C HIS A 232 -27.08 10.86 0.24
N GLN A 233 -26.02 10.32 -0.38
CA GLN A 233 -26.15 9.13 -1.23
C GLN A 233 -25.17 7.99 -0.90
N ASN A 234 -25.65 7.14 0.02
CA ASN A 234 -25.37 5.70 0.17
C ASN A 234 -24.20 5.11 -0.66
N CYS A 235 -23.01 5.09 -0.07
CA CYS A 235 -22.09 3.97 -0.21
C CYS A 235 -21.14 3.91 0.99
N TYR A 236 -21.00 2.71 1.56
CA TYR A 236 -20.26 2.35 2.78
C TYR A 236 -18.72 2.58 2.73
N CYS A 237 -18.25 3.56 1.97
CA CYS A 237 -16.83 3.94 1.82
C CYS A 237 -16.58 5.46 1.95
N MET A 238 -17.59 6.28 2.26
CA MET A 238 -17.57 7.75 2.08
C MET A 238 -17.63 8.57 3.39
N ALA A 239 -16.81 8.27 4.40
CA ALA A 239 -16.64 9.17 5.54
C ALA A 239 -15.21 9.72 5.54
N GLY A 240 -14.97 10.77 4.75
CA GLY A 240 -13.70 11.51 4.68
C GLY A 240 -12.89 11.27 3.41
N TRP A 241 -13.41 11.65 2.25
CA TRP A 241 -12.57 11.85 1.07
C TRP A 241 -11.70 13.07 1.34
N GLN A 242 -10.50 12.89 1.90
CA GLN A 242 -9.52 13.97 1.94
C GLN A 242 -9.03 14.22 0.51
N LEU A 243 -9.82 14.97 -0.27
CA LEU A 243 -9.52 15.37 -1.65
C LEU A 243 -8.17 16.11 -1.71
N GLU A 244 -7.83 16.81 -0.64
CA GLU A 244 -6.58 17.53 -0.39
C GLU A 244 -5.34 16.65 -0.50
N CYS A 245 -5.45 15.33 -0.26
CA CYS A 245 -4.31 14.44 -0.28
C CYS A 245 -3.65 14.34 -1.66
N SER A 246 -4.44 14.47 -2.74
CA SER A 246 -3.95 14.40 -4.13
C SER A 246 -3.40 15.73 -4.65
N GLU A 247 -3.64 16.85 -3.97
CA GLU A 247 -3.23 18.18 -4.45
C GLU A 247 -1.70 18.28 -4.72
N PRO A 248 -0.81 17.83 -3.81
CA PRO A 248 0.63 17.82 -4.09
C PRO A 248 1.01 16.97 -5.31
N PHE A 249 0.27 15.90 -5.55
CA PHE A 249 0.48 15.03 -6.70
C PHE A 249 0.02 15.71 -8.00
N PHE A 250 -1.10 16.42 -8.00
CA PHE A 250 -1.54 17.22 -9.15
C PHE A 250 -0.57 18.36 -9.47
N LEU A 251 -0.02 19.03 -8.45
CA LEU A 251 1.03 20.03 -8.62
C LEU A 251 2.29 19.41 -9.24
N SER A 252 2.71 18.24 -8.76
CA SER A 252 3.86 17.52 -9.33
C SER A 252 3.63 17.12 -10.78
N ILE A 253 2.40 16.72 -11.13
CA ILE A 253 2.03 16.48 -12.53
C ILE A 253 2.16 17.78 -13.32
N GLN A 254 1.50 18.88 -12.91
CA GLN A 254 1.58 20.17 -13.62
C GLN A 254 3.02 20.65 -13.82
N GLN A 255 3.86 20.51 -12.79
CA GLN A 255 5.28 20.84 -12.90
C GLN A 255 5.99 19.93 -13.91
N ALA A 256 5.73 18.62 -13.90
CA ALA A 256 6.32 17.70 -14.87
C ALA A 256 5.83 17.96 -16.32
N ILE A 257 4.66 18.59 -16.49
CA ILE A 257 4.18 19.09 -17.79
C ILE A 257 4.99 20.33 -18.19
N ALA A 258 5.16 21.29 -17.29
CA ALA A 258 5.89 22.53 -17.54
C ALA A 258 7.39 22.29 -17.78
N GLU A 259 7.96 21.30 -17.09
CA GLU A 259 9.38 20.93 -17.11
C GLU A 259 9.56 19.58 -17.82
N MET A 260 9.06 19.47 -19.05
CA MET A 260 9.17 18.23 -19.83
C MET A 260 10.58 17.65 -19.83
N ASN A 261 10.65 16.31 -19.84
CA ASN A 261 11.89 15.52 -19.77
C ASN A 261 12.66 15.63 -18.43
N THR A 262 12.13 16.34 -17.43
CA THR A 262 12.70 16.44 -16.08
C THR A 262 11.94 15.56 -15.10
N TRP A 263 12.65 15.04 -14.08
CA TRP A 263 12.01 14.32 -12.99
C TRP A 263 11.50 15.30 -11.93
N VAL A 264 10.22 15.21 -11.61
CA VAL A 264 9.60 15.92 -10.49
C VAL A 264 9.38 14.93 -9.36
N ASP A 265 10.03 15.18 -8.23
CA ASP A 265 9.95 14.36 -7.02
C ASP A 265 8.83 14.85 -6.10
N GLY A 266 8.24 13.92 -5.36
CA GLY A 266 7.26 14.23 -4.33
C GLY A 266 7.08 13.10 -3.34
N CYS A 267 6.28 13.35 -2.31
CA CYS A 267 5.93 12.36 -1.31
C CYS A 267 4.48 12.47 -0.84
N CYS A 268 4.00 11.38 -0.25
CA CYS A 268 2.71 11.36 0.43
C CYS A 268 2.88 11.73 1.91
N TYR A 269 2.07 12.67 2.40
CA TYR A 269 2.04 13.04 3.82
C TYR A 269 1.41 11.97 4.72
N TRP A 270 0.62 11.07 4.13
CA TRP A 270 -0.25 10.13 4.85
C TRP A 270 0.34 8.73 4.95
N CYS A 271 1.07 8.29 3.93
CA CYS A 271 1.79 7.03 3.96
C CYS A 271 3.25 7.22 3.65
N ARG A 272 4.05 6.19 3.93
CA ARG A 272 5.48 6.20 3.60
C ARG A 272 5.67 5.86 2.14
N THR A 273 5.26 6.78 1.28
CA THR A 273 5.43 6.69 -0.18
C THR A 273 6.13 7.93 -0.70
N GLU A 274 7.20 7.71 -1.43
CA GLU A 274 7.91 8.70 -2.25
C GLU A 274 7.65 8.37 -3.71
N TYR A 275 7.74 9.37 -4.58
CA TYR A 275 7.55 9.17 -6.01
C TYR A 275 8.36 10.16 -6.85
N SER A 276 8.52 9.80 -8.13
CA SER A 276 9.03 10.67 -9.18
C SER A 276 8.15 10.54 -10.40
N ILE A 277 7.86 11.65 -11.05
CA ILE A 277 7.13 11.70 -12.31
C ILE A 277 8.04 12.30 -13.37
N ARG A 278 8.06 11.68 -14.54
CA ARG A 278 8.64 12.27 -15.74
C ARG A 278 7.63 12.19 -16.86
N ILE A 279 7.44 13.31 -17.54
CA ILE A 279 6.61 13.39 -18.75
C ILE A 279 7.54 13.71 -19.92
N THR A 280 7.46 12.90 -20.95
CA THR A 280 8.15 13.11 -22.24
C THR A 280 7.11 13.08 -23.35
N ASP A 281 7.53 13.35 -24.58
CA ASP A 281 6.66 13.19 -25.75
C ASP A 281 6.10 11.75 -25.78
N GLY A 282 4.78 11.64 -25.69
CA GLY A 282 4.03 10.37 -25.76
C GLY A 282 4.21 9.42 -24.56
N CYS A 283 4.81 9.85 -23.44
CA CYS A 283 5.05 8.94 -22.32
C CYS A 283 5.00 9.61 -20.94
N ILE A 284 4.30 8.98 -19.99
CA ILE A 284 4.43 9.27 -18.56
C ILE A 284 5.12 8.12 -17.87
N THR A 285 6.18 8.42 -17.13
CA THR A 285 6.79 7.48 -16.19
C THR A 285 6.52 7.93 -14.76
N LEU A 286 5.89 7.05 -13.97
CA LEU A 286 5.69 7.23 -12.54
C LEU A 286 6.47 6.15 -11.80
N ARG A 287 7.41 6.58 -10.97
CA ARG A 287 8.15 5.74 -10.04
C ARG A 287 7.64 5.97 -8.62
N ALA A 288 7.53 4.92 -7.82
CA ALA A 288 7.15 5.04 -6.42
C ALA A 288 7.95 4.08 -5.54
N TRP A 289 8.40 4.58 -4.40
CA TRP A 289 9.09 3.83 -3.34
C TRP A 289 8.23 3.83 -2.10
N ARG A 290 7.96 2.65 -1.56
CA ARG A 290 7.13 2.48 -0.37
C ARG A 290 7.87 1.73 0.71
N ASP A 291 7.73 2.23 1.93
CA ASP A 291 8.10 1.50 3.14
C ASP A 291 6.83 0.91 3.75
N LEU A 292 6.63 -0.40 3.57
CA LEU A 292 5.45 -1.13 4.04
C LEU A 292 5.56 -1.55 5.51
N GLY A 293 6.65 -1.20 6.20
CA GLY A 293 6.83 -1.48 7.62
C GLY A 293 7.64 -2.73 7.93
N GLY A 294 7.59 -3.11 9.21
CA GLY A 294 8.25 -4.29 9.76
C GLY A 294 7.32 -5.51 9.88
N CYS A 295 7.80 -6.61 10.45
CA CYS A 295 7.03 -7.86 10.63
C CYS A 295 6.02 -7.83 11.80
N GLY A 296 5.60 -6.65 12.22
CA GLY A 296 4.80 -6.44 13.43
C GLY A 296 3.34 -6.86 13.28
N SER A 297 2.49 -6.35 14.18
CA SER A 297 1.04 -6.55 14.11
C SER A 297 0.48 -5.96 12.79
N PRO A 298 -0.60 -6.54 12.21
CA PRO A 298 -1.38 -5.89 11.17
C PRO A 298 -1.84 -4.49 11.54
N ASP A 299 -2.01 -4.18 12.82
CA ASP A 299 -2.33 -2.85 13.33
C ASP A 299 -1.12 -1.89 13.35
N ASN A 300 0.01 -2.30 12.79
CA ASN A 300 1.18 -1.44 12.58
C ASN A 300 0.75 -0.23 11.76
N HIS A 301 0.96 0.95 12.34
CA HIS A 301 0.59 2.23 11.74
C HIS A 301 1.17 2.39 10.33
N VAL A 302 2.42 2.00 10.10
CA VAL A 302 3.07 2.10 8.78
C VAL A 302 2.35 1.24 7.75
N TRP A 303 2.00 0.00 8.08
CA TRP A 303 1.26 -0.87 7.18
C TRP A 303 -0.15 -0.34 6.92
N GLN A 304 -0.86 0.04 7.99
CA GLN A 304 -2.24 0.52 7.93
C GLN A 304 -2.39 1.77 7.06
N GLN A 305 -1.40 2.67 7.09
CA GLN A 305 -1.38 3.83 6.21
C GLN A 305 -1.54 3.44 4.75
N HIS A 306 -0.87 2.40 4.26
CA HIS A 306 -0.93 2.00 2.84
C HIS A 306 -2.26 1.38 2.39
N TRP A 307 -3.11 0.95 3.32
CA TRP A 307 -4.35 0.24 3.01
C TRP A 307 -5.62 1.02 3.39
N LYS A 308 -5.51 1.98 4.31
CA LYS A 308 -6.62 2.84 4.72
C LYS A 308 -6.53 4.18 4.01
N CYS A 309 -7.60 4.55 3.29
CA CYS A 309 -7.78 5.90 2.78
C CYS A 309 -8.07 6.90 3.92
N LEU A 310 -8.54 6.41 5.08
CA LEU A 310 -8.86 7.21 6.26
C LEU A 310 -7.73 7.09 7.27
N VAL A 311 -6.82 8.05 7.26
CA VAL A 311 -5.83 8.21 8.33
C VAL A 311 -6.25 9.42 9.15
N PHE A 312 -6.62 9.18 10.41
CA PHE A 312 -6.86 10.24 11.38
C PHE A 312 -5.52 10.67 11.98
N GLY A 313 -5.12 11.91 11.75
CA GLY A 313 -3.93 12.52 12.36
C GLY A 313 -3.25 13.52 11.41
N PRO A 314 -2.45 14.46 11.93
CA PRO A 314 -1.68 15.34 11.07
C PRO A 314 -0.68 14.52 10.23
N GLY A 315 -0.68 14.74 8.92
CA GLY A 315 0.38 14.24 8.04
C GLY A 315 1.73 14.71 8.55
N GLU A 316 2.75 13.85 8.44
CA GLU A 316 4.11 14.21 8.84
C GLU A 316 4.83 14.76 7.61
N LEU A 317 5.44 15.95 7.72
CA LEU A 317 6.34 16.45 6.69
C LEU A 317 7.53 15.50 6.59
N ARG A 318 7.78 14.94 5.41
CA ARG A 318 8.82 13.92 5.19
C ARG A 318 9.79 14.36 4.11
N ASP A 319 11.03 13.97 4.29
CA ASP A 319 12.06 14.02 3.24
C ASP A 319 11.66 13.06 2.10
N PRO A 320 11.48 13.56 0.85
CA PRO A 320 11.05 12.76 -0.29
C PRO A 320 12.13 11.80 -0.83
N LEU A 321 13.32 11.75 -0.23
CA LEU A 321 14.42 10.88 -0.67
C LEU A 321 14.78 9.77 0.33
N ARG A 322 14.15 9.73 1.50
CA ARG A 322 14.54 8.85 2.60
C ARG A 322 14.35 7.36 2.26
N ILE A 323 13.21 7.00 1.70
CA ILE A 323 12.85 5.62 1.36
C ILE A 323 13.61 5.19 0.11
N ARG A 324 13.75 6.06 -0.90
CA ARG A 324 14.57 5.83 -2.09
C ARG A 324 16.03 5.56 -1.72
N THR A 325 16.58 6.34 -0.80
CA THR A 325 17.93 6.13 -0.25
C THR A 325 18.04 4.76 0.42
N LEU A 326 17.07 4.42 1.29
CA LEU A 326 17.04 3.13 1.96
C LEU A 326 16.87 1.96 0.99
N TYR A 327 16.13 2.16 -0.11
CA TYR A 327 15.98 1.17 -1.16
C TYR A 327 17.31 0.90 -1.89
N GLY A 328 18.17 1.91 -2.00
CA GLY A 328 19.52 1.83 -2.54
C GLY A 328 19.73 2.51 -3.90
N GLU A 329 18.86 3.42 -4.31
CA GLU A 329 19.00 4.08 -5.62
C GLU A 329 20.07 5.18 -5.67
N LEU A 330 20.44 5.78 -4.53
CA LEU A 330 21.51 6.80 -4.49
C LEU A 330 22.91 6.24 -4.81
N ALA A 331 23.06 4.92 -4.96
CA ALA A 331 24.29 4.31 -5.45
C ALA A 331 24.44 4.38 -6.99
N VAL A 332 23.39 4.78 -7.72
CA VAL A 332 23.38 4.82 -9.20
C VAL A 332 23.63 6.24 -9.75
N THR A 333 23.37 7.29 -8.98
CA THR A 333 23.56 8.69 -9.42
C THR A 333 24.94 9.29 -9.16
N LYS A 334 25.87 8.55 -8.52
CA LYS A 334 27.28 8.97 -8.36
C LYS A 334 28.23 8.42 -9.44
N GLY A 335 27.69 7.87 -10.52
CA GLY A 335 28.47 7.24 -11.60
C GLY A 335 28.06 7.68 -13.00
N LEU A 336 27.65 8.94 -13.17
CA LEU A 336 27.54 9.61 -14.48
C LEU A 336 28.23 10.98 -14.41
#